data_AF-A0A1S1NTV9-F1
#
_entry.id   AF-A0A1S1NTV9-F1
#
_cell.length_a   1.000
_cell.length_b   1.000
_cell.length_c   1.000
_cell.angle_alpha   90.00
_cell.angle_beta   90.00
_cell.angle_gamma   90.00
#
_symmetry.space_group_name_H-M   'P 1'
#
loop_
_entity.id
_entity.type
_entity.pdbx_description
1 polymer ?
#
loop_
_entity_poly.entity_id
_entity_poly.type
_entity_poly.pdbx_seq_one_letter_code
_entity_poly.pdbx_strand_id
1 'polypeptide(L)'
;MLITATASMPAQANEVSLQNVFDAGEACAKTVMQKSQELMSETKPGRTTFTSLPLEDARIIQAGTSYSKSSRVRFIPYAESTYLDGGNSGSAWRQCMRDREMPVPEE
;
A
#
# COMPACT_ATOMS: atom_id res chain seq x y z
N MET A 1 -21.45 8.90 48.69
CA MET A 1 -21.39 8.00 47.51
C MET A 1 -20.56 8.70 46.45
N LEU A 2 -19.36 8.20 46.15
CA LEU A 2 -18.53 8.70 45.05
C LEU A 2 -18.71 7.76 43.86
N ILE A 3 -19.17 8.30 42.72
CA ILE A 3 -19.21 7.59 41.44
C ILE A 3 -17.97 8.05 40.67
N THR A 4 -16.93 7.22 40.64
CA THR A 4 -15.75 7.42 39.79
C THR A 4 -16.08 6.92 38.39
N ALA A 5 -16.35 7.85 37.47
CA ALA A 5 -16.48 7.54 36.05
C ALA A 5 -15.08 7.32 35.47
N THR A 6 -14.75 6.07 35.14
CA THR A 6 -13.56 5.74 34.34
C THR A 6 -13.81 6.22 32.92
N ALA A 7 -13.16 7.33 32.54
CA ALA A 7 -13.13 7.79 31.16
C ALA A 7 -12.25 6.83 30.33
N SER A 8 -12.90 5.96 29.57
CA SER A 8 -12.25 5.13 28.55
C SER A 8 -11.77 6.06 27.43
N MET A 9 -10.48 6.35 27.36
CA MET A 9 -9.91 7.04 26.20
C MET A 9 -10.09 6.16 24.95
N PRO A 10 -10.58 6.71 23.83
CA PRO A 10 -10.60 5.95 22.59
C PRO A 10 -9.16 5.73 22.13
N ALA A 11 -8.78 4.46 21.94
CA ALA A 11 -7.57 4.12 21.21
C ALA A 11 -7.69 4.72 19.80
N GLN A 12 -6.89 5.74 19.50
CA GLN A 12 -6.73 6.22 18.13
C GLN A 12 -5.98 5.13 17.37
N ALA A 13 -6.71 4.25 16.70
CA ALA A 13 -6.13 3.41 15.66
C ALA A 13 -5.58 4.37 14.60
N ASN A 14 -4.27 4.38 14.42
CA ASN A 14 -3.60 5.08 13.33
C ASN A 14 -4.06 4.44 12.01
N GLU A 15 -5.16 4.95 11.47
CA GLU A 15 -5.68 4.51 10.19
C GLU A 15 -4.82 5.14 9.09
N VAL A 16 -3.98 4.34 8.45
CA VAL A 16 -3.20 4.78 7.29
C VAL A 16 -4.19 5.14 6.18
N SER A 17 -4.23 6.42 5.78
CA SER A 17 -5.17 6.87 4.77
C SER A 17 -4.84 6.22 3.40
N LEU A 18 -5.87 5.91 2.61
CA LEU A 18 -5.68 5.46 1.21
C LEU A 18 -4.87 6.45 0.36
N GLN A 19 -4.81 7.73 0.75
CA GLN A 19 -3.96 8.73 0.09
C GLN A 19 -2.49 8.47 0.39
N ASN A 20 -2.14 8.20 1.65
CA ASN A 20 -0.75 7.92 2.03
C ASN A 20 -0.23 6.67 1.30
N VAL A 21 -1.08 5.64 1.15
CA VAL A 21 -0.72 4.42 0.39
C VAL A 21 -0.54 4.72 -1.09
N PHE A 22 -1.38 5.57 -1.66
CA PHE A 22 -1.25 6.01 -3.06
C PHE A 22 0.07 6.77 -3.30
N ASP A 23 0.37 7.77 -2.46
CA ASP A 23 1.57 8.60 -2.59
C ASP A 23 2.85 7.75 -2.43
N ALA A 24 2.82 6.78 -1.51
CA ALA A 24 3.91 5.82 -1.36
C ALA A 24 4.04 4.90 -2.57
N GLY A 25 2.93 4.39 -3.10
CA GLY A 25 2.90 3.56 -4.30
C GLY A 25 3.48 4.28 -5.51
N GLU A 26 3.10 5.54 -5.71
CA GLU A 26 3.68 6.41 -6.76
C GLU A 26 5.18 6.60 -6.57
N ALA A 27 5.63 6.94 -5.37
CA ALA A 27 7.05 7.17 -5.09
C ALA A 27 7.88 5.89 -5.28
N CYS A 28 7.37 4.74 -4.85
CA CYS A 28 8.01 3.44 -5.02
C CYS A 28 8.04 3.02 -6.49
N ALA A 29 6.95 3.21 -7.22
CA ALA A 29 6.90 2.90 -8.65
C ALA A 29 7.88 3.78 -9.44
N LYS A 30 7.93 5.08 -9.14
CA LYS A 30 8.92 6.00 -9.73
C LYS A 30 10.35 5.55 -9.44
N THR A 31 10.64 5.14 -8.21
CA THR A 31 11.98 4.65 -7.82
C THR A 31 12.36 3.40 -8.60
N VAL A 32 11.45 2.43 -8.75
CA VAL A 32 11.66 1.22 -9.55
C VAL A 32 11.94 1.60 -11.00
N MET A 33 11.12 2.46 -11.61
CA MET A 33 11.30 2.89 -13.00
C MET A 33 12.64 3.59 -13.23
N GLN A 34 13.02 4.52 -12.34
CA GLN A 34 14.28 5.26 -12.43
C GLN A 34 15.50 4.35 -12.30
N LYS A 35 15.57 3.53 -11.25
CA LYS A 35 16.69 2.59 -11.04
C LYS A 35 16.78 1.56 -12.15
N SER A 36 15.64 1.11 -12.68
CA SER A 36 15.63 0.18 -13.81
C SER A 36 16.25 0.82 -15.05
N GLN A 37 15.94 2.09 -15.31
CA GLN A 37 16.49 2.81 -16.46
C GLN A 37 18.01 2.96 -16.39
N GLU A 38 18.57 3.16 -15.21
CA GLU A 38 20.03 3.17 -14.98
C GLU A 38 20.65 1.79 -15.28
N LEU A 39 19.99 0.71 -14.88
CA LEU A 39 20.46 -0.65 -15.12
C LEU A 39 20.28 -1.13 -16.58
N MET A 40 19.32 -0.56 -17.32
CA MET A 40 19.08 -0.92 -18.73
C MET A 40 20.32 -0.69 -19.60
N SER A 41 21.12 0.35 -19.31
CA SER A 41 22.35 0.64 -20.06
C SER A 41 23.50 -0.33 -19.77
N GLU A 42 23.41 -1.09 -18.67
CA GLU A 42 24.52 -1.88 -18.14
C GLU A 42 24.26 -3.40 -18.19
N THR A 43 23.01 -3.81 -18.38
CA THR A 43 22.56 -5.20 -18.17
C THR A 43 21.93 -5.83 -19.43
N LYS A 44 21.75 -7.15 -19.40
CA LYS A 44 21.03 -7.94 -20.41
C LYS A 44 19.61 -7.39 -20.66
N PRO A 45 18.99 -7.71 -21.83
CA PRO A 45 17.63 -7.28 -22.12
C PRO A 45 16.65 -7.65 -21.00
N GLY A 46 15.88 -6.67 -20.56
CA GLY A 46 14.84 -6.81 -19.55
C GLY A 46 13.67 -5.88 -19.81
N ARG A 47 12.68 -5.88 -18.93
CA ARG A 47 11.45 -5.11 -19.07
C ARG A 47 11.07 -4.44 -17.76
N THR A 48 10.52 -3.24 -17.89
CA THR A 48 9.78 -2.55 -16.83
C THR A 48 8.29 -2.51 -17.18
N THR A 49 7.42 -2.68 -16.20
CA THR A 49 5.97 -2.55 -16.36
C THR A 49 5.44 -1.59 -15.30
N PHE A 50 4.62 -0.62 -15.72
CA PHE A 50 3.95 0.32 -14.82
C PHE A 50 2.44 0.12 -14.94
N THR A 51 1.78 -0.08 -13.81
CA THR A 51 0.35 -0.39 -13.71
C THR A 51 -0.18 0.07 -12.35
N SER A 52 -1.29 -0.50 -11.87
CA SER A 52 -1.83 -0.24 -10.55
C SER A 52 -2.48 -1.48 -9.93
N LEU A 53 -2.41 -1.59 -8.60
CA LEU A 53 -3.07 -2.64 -7.82
C LEU A 53 -4.26 -2.08 -7.03
N PRO A 54 -5.41 -2.76 -6.99
CA PRO A 54 -6.56 -2.30 -6.22
C PRO A 54 -6.31 -2.48 -4.71
N LEU A 55 -6.69 -1.47 -3.93
CA LEU A 55 -6.72 -1.53 -2.46
C LEU A 55 -8.10 -1.12 -1.96
N GLU A 56 -8.76 -2.00 -1.21
CA GLU A 56 -10.05 -1.74 -0.57
C GLU A 56 -9.83 -1.34 0.90
N ASP A 57 -10.34 -0.18 1.28
CA ASP A 57 -10.58 0.18 2.68
C ASP A 57 -12.06 -0.06 2.98
N ALA A 58 -12.35 -1.04 3.83
CA ALA A 58 -13.69 -1.44 4.19
C ALA A 58 -13.93 -1.23 5.69
N ARG A 59 -14.93 -0.41 6.01
CA ARG A 59 -15.42 -0.24 7.38
C ARG A 59 -16.74 -0.97 7.54
N ILE A 60 -16.76 -1.90 8.49
CA ILE A 60 -17.95 -2.64 8.88
C ILE A 60 -18.41 -2.12 10.24
N ILE A 61 -19.62 -1.59 10.31
CA ILE A 61 -20.26 -1.17 11.55
C ILE A 61 -21.38 -2.16 11.83
N GLN A 62 -21.33 -2.81 12.99
CA GLN A 62 -22.38 -3.73 13.45
C GLN A 62 -23.08 -3.14 14.68
N ALA A 63 -24.42 -3.09 14.64
CA ALA A 63 -25.26 -2.63 15.74
C ALA A 63 -26.41 -3.63 15.95
N GLY A 64 -26.27 -4.51 16.95
CA GLY A 64 -27.22 -5.60 17.18
C GLY A 64 -27.26 -6.57 16.00
N THR A 65 -28.44 -6.73 15.39
CA THR A 65 -28.65 -7.54 14.17
C THR A 65 -28.47 -6.76 12.87
N SER A 66 -28.25 -5.45 12.94
CA SER A 66 -28.03 -4.60 11.76
C SER A 66 -26.54 -4.45 11.47
N TYR A 67 -26.19 -4.42 10.19
CA TYR A 67 -24.84 -4.10 9.74
C TYR A 67 -24.85 -3.04 8.64
N SER A 68 -23.79 -2.23 8.59
CA SER A 68 -23.49 -1.33 7.49
C SER A 68 -22.04 -1.57 7.05
N LYS A 69 -21.84 -1.73 5.74
CA LYS A 69 -20.51 -1.79 5.12
C LYS A 69 -20.34 -0.54 4.26
N SER A 70 -19.29 0.22 4.52
CA SER A 70 -18.79 1.24 3.60
C SER A 70 -17.44 0.78 3.08
N SER A 71 -17.25 0.79 1.76
CA SER A 71 -15.98 0.43 1.15
C SER A 71 -15.54 1.50 0.16
N ARG A 72 -14.24 1.75 0.11
CA ARG A 72 -13.60 2.62 -0.88
C ARG A 72 -12.48 1.84 -1.54
N VAL A 73 -12.52 1.73 -2.85
CA VAL A 73 -11.44 1.13 -3.63
C VAL A 73 -10.60 2.24 -4.23
N ARG A 74 -9.28 2.08 -4.14
CA ARG A 74 -8.32 2.94 -4.83
C ARG A 74 -7.29 2.09 -5.56
N PHE A 75 -6.91 2.51 -6.75
CA PHE A 75 -5.84 1.89 -7.54
C PHE A 75 -4.50 2.53 -7.16
N ILE A 76 -3.62 1.73 -6.58
CA ILE A 76 -2.31 2.15 -6.08
C ILE A 76 -1.27 1.98 -7.19
N PRO A 77 -0.48 3.00 -7.57
CA PRO A 77 0.53 2.86 -8.61
C PRO A 77 1.57 1.79 -8.27
N TYR A 78 1.87 0.94 -9.24
CA TYR A 78 2.71 -0.25 -9.08
C TYR A 78 3.69 -0.35 -10.25
N ALA A 79 4.90 -0.82 -9.97
CA ALA A 79 5.88 -1.08 -11.02
C ALA A 79 6.61 -2.41 -10.77
N GLU A 80 6.83 -3.12 -11.87
CA GLU A 80 7.69 -4.30 -11.94
C GLU A 80 8.91 -4.00 -12.80
N SER A 81 10.01 -4.66 -12.49
CA SER A 81 11.25 -4.56 -13.25
C SER A 81 12.04 -5.85 -13.14
N THR A 82 12.26 -6.51 -14.28
CA THR A 82 13.11 -7.70 -14.33
C THR A 82 14.55 -7.42 -13.89
N TYR A 83 14.98 -6.16 -13.90
CA TYR A 83 16.32 -5.73 -13.44
C TYR A 83 16.44 -5.70 -11.92
N LEU A 84 15.36 -5.41 -11.20
CA LEU A 84 15.35 -5.19 -9.75
C LEU A 84 14.65 -6.31 -8.97
N ASP A 85 13.79 -7.07 -9.63
CA ASP A 85 12.88 -8.00 -8.98
C ASP A 85 13.49 -9.38 -8.69
N GLY A 86 14.70 -9.67 -9.16
CA GLY A 86 15.42 -10.92 -8.84
C GLY A 86 14.64 -12.20 -9.18
N GLY A 87 13.72 -12.14 -10.15
CA GLY A 87 12.84 -13.26 -10.54
C GLY A 87 11.48 -13.30 -9.83
N ASN A 88 11.21 -12.40 -8.88
CA ASN A 88 9.93 -12.26 -8.21
C ASN A 88 9.28 -10.90 -8.56
N SER A 89 8.42 -10.89 -9.58
CA SER A 89 7.77 -9.68 -10.14
C SER A 89 7.25 -8.75 -9.04
N GLY A 90 7.65 -7.48 -9.12
CA GLY A 90 7.30 -6.40 -8.21
C GLY A 90 7.86 -6.50 -6.79
N SER A 91 8.77 -7.43 -6.52
CA SER A 91 9.39 -7.54 -5.20
C SER A 91 10.12 -6.27 -4.79
N ALA A 92 10.74 -5.54 -5.73
CA ALA A 92 11.39 -4.27 -5.45
C ALA A 92 10.39 -3.18 -5.02
N TRP A 93 9.23 -3.10 -5.69
CA TRP A 93 8.17 -2.17 -5.30
C TRP A 93 7.56 -2.53 -3.95
N ARG A 94 7.23 -3.80 -3.73
CA ARG A 94 6.66 -4.27 -2.44
C ARG A 94 7.64 -4.05 -1.30
N GLN A 95 8.94 -4.20 -1.54
CA GLN A 95 9.97 -3.88 -0.54
C GLN A 95 9.97 -2.39 -0.21
N CYS A 96 9.98 -1.52 -1.22
CA CYS A 96 9.91 -0.07 -1.00
C CYS A 96 8.66 0.34 -0.20
N MET A 97 7.50 -0.28 -0.44
CA MET A 97 6.28 -0.03 0.33
C MET A 97 6.42 -0.45 1.79
N ARG A 98 7.02 -1.62 2.06
CA ARG A 98 7.30 -2.10 3.42
C ARG A 98 8.30 -1.20 4.15
N ASP A 99 9.34 -0.74 3.47
CA ASP A 99 10.34 0.19 4.03
C ASP A 99 9.71 1.54 4.42
N ARG A 100 8.56 1.88 3.83
CA ARG A 100 7.74 3.06 4.17
C ARG A 100 6.62 2.76 5.17
N GLU A 101 6.59 1.55 5.73
CA GLU A 101 5.56 1.07 6.67
C GLU A 101 4.14 1.17 6.09
N MET A 102 4.01 1.01 4.76
CA MET A 102 2.73 1.11 4.06
C MET A 102 2.10 -0.27 3.84
N PRO A 103 0.76 -0.38 3.89
CA PRO A 103 0.05 -1.55 3.40
C PRO A 103 0.45 -1.88 1.95
N VAL A 104 0.69 -3.15 1.69
CA VAL A 104 1.01 -3.68 0.35
C VAL A 104 -0.25 -4.30 -0.23
N PRO A 105 -0.84 -3.76 -1.30
CA PRO A 105 -1.94 -4.41 -2.01
C PRO A 105 -1.51 -5.77 -2.55
N GLU A 106 -2.39 -6.76 -2.44
CA GLU A 106 -2.20 -8.07 -3.07
C GLU A 106 -2.56 -7.99 -4.56
N GLU A 107 -1.98 -8.89 -5.37
CA GLU A 107 -2.24 -9.00 -6.82
C GLU A 107 -3.47 -9.84 -7.12
#